data_AF-A0A2M8T6A2-F1
#
_entry.id   AF-A0A2M8T6A2-F1
#
_cell.length_a   1.000
_cell.length_b   1.000
_cell.length_c   1.000
_cell.angle_alpha   90.00
_cell.angle_beta   90.00
_cell.angle_gamma   90.00
#
_symmetry.space_group_name_H-M   'P 1'
#
loop_
_entity.id
_entity.type
_entity.pdbx_description
1 polymer ?
#
loop_
_entity_poly.entity_id
_entity_poly.type
_entity_poly.pdbx_seq_one_letter_code
_entity_poly.pdbx_strand_id
1 'polypeptide(L)'
;MKIYLDVIWLLNFCFDALLLLLTAFILKRHVKKRRLIGGAFIGSSIVLLMFTPFSPIVEHPAGKLAFSVVIVMATFGFKRFRYFFQNLFSFYFATFLMGGGIIGAHSLLQSHSVVRNGVMITNQTGFGDPISWLFIVAGFPALWFFSKRRIDDIETKNIQYEERVSVQADLGGQTLHVRGLIDSGNQLYDPLTKTPVMIIYIDKLEPIFGAAETMIIRNTDPLEAIEQLDDSFRFLDKMRLIPYRGVGQQNQFLLCIKPDHVTIMTKEEMVSADKCLIGISTTKLSADGEFDAIIHPKMLSGKAIKHVS
;
A
#
# COMPACT_ATOMS: atom_id res chain seq x y z
N MET A 1 21.00 -6.13 -47.49
CA MET A 1 21.33 -6.26 -46.05
C MET A 1 20.51 -7.42 -45.49
N LYS A 2 21.09 -8.31 -44.68
CA LYS A 2 20.32 -9.38 -44.01
C LYS A 2 19.68 -8.79 -42.76
N ILE A 3 18.35 -8.82 -42.67
CA ILE A 3 17.59 -8.35 -41.51
C ILE A 3 17.20 -9.59 -40.71
N TYR A 4 17.63 -9.67 -39.46
CA TYR A 4 17.31 -10.78 -38.55
C TYR A 4 15.95 -10.47 -37.89
N LEU A 5 14.88 -10.86 -38.56
CA LEU A 5 13.50 -10.60 -38.13
C LEU A 5 13.21 -11.21 -36.74
N ASP A 6 13.81 -12.36 -36.46
CA ASP A 6 13.78 -13.04 -35.17
C ASP A 6 14.36 -12.18 -34.03
N VAL A 7 15.51 -11.55 -34.26
CA VAL A 7 16.16 -10.68 -33.26
C VAL A 7 15.36 -9.40 -33.04
N ILE A 8 14.86 -8.77 -34.11
CA ILE A 8 14.06 -7.55 -34.02
C ILE A 8 12.75 -7.82 -33.29
N TRP A 9 12.09 -8.95 -33.60
CA TRP A 9 10.87 -9.36 -32.91
C TRP A 9 11.11 -9.64 -31.44
N LEU A 10 12.17 -10.37 -31.09
CA LEU A 10 12.53 -10.65 -29.70
C LEU A 10 12.83 -9.38 -28.91
N LEU A 11 13.56 -8.44 -29.51
CA LEU A 11 13.84 -7.13 -28.91
C LEU A 11 12.54 -6.37 -28.62
N ASN A 12 11.61 -6.36 -29.59
CA ASN A 12 10.32 -5.70 -29.44
C ASN A 12 9.47 -6.36 -28.34
N PHE A 13 9.46 -7.69 -28.28
CA PHE A 13 8.83 -8.45 -27.19
C PHE A 13 9.39 -8.07 -25.82
N CYS A 14 10.70 -7.91 -25.69
CA CYS A 14 11.33 -7.48 -24.44
C CYS A 14 10.91 -6.05 -24.06
N PHE A 15 10.83 -5.14 -25.03
CA PHE A 15 10.36 -3.79 -24.80
C PHE A 15 8.89 -3.75 -24.37
N ASP A 16 8.01 -4.47 -25.06
CA ASP A 16 6.60 -4.51 -24.67
C ASP A 16 6.42 -5.11 -23.28
N ALA A 17 7.16 -6.18 -22.95
CA ALA A 17 7.16 -6.74 -21.60
C ALA A 17 7.63 -5.71 -20.56
N LEU A 18 8.69 -4.95 -20.86
CA LEU A 18 9.22 -3.93 -19.97
C LEU A 18 8.24 -2.76 -19.79
N LEU A 19 7.58 -2.32 -20.85
CA LEU A 19 6.55 -1.27 -20.81
C LEU A 19 5.34 -1.70 -19.99
N LEU A 20 4.88 -2.95 -20.15
CA LEU A 20 3.77 -3.49 -19.37
C LEU A 20 4.14 -3.66 -17.90
N LEU A 21 5.37 -4.08 -17.59
CA LEU A 21 5.87 -4.14 -16.22
C LEU A 21 5.97 -2.75 -15.59
N LEU A 22 6.52 -1.77 -16.30
CA LEU A 22 6.61 -0.39 -15.84
C LEU A 22 5.21 0.19 -15.60
N THR A 23 4.26 -0.07 -16.49
CA THR A 23 2.86 0.35 -16.35
C THR A 23 2.23 -0.27 -15.11
N ALA A 24 2.42 -1.58 -14.89
CA ALA A 24 1.93 -2.28 -13.71
C ALA A 24 2.56 -1.72 -12.42
N PHE A 25 3.85 -1.38 -12.46
CA PHE A 25 4.58 -0.80 -11.35
C PHE A 25 4.09 0.61 -11.00
N ILE A 26 3.90 1.51 -11.98
CA ILE A 26 3.41 2.88 -11.79
C ILE A 26 2.01 2.86 -11.16
N LEU A 27 1.12 2.00 -11.67
CA LEU A 27 -0.27 1.91 -11.23
C LEU A 27 -0.51 0.96 -10.05
N LYS A 28 0.54 0.34 -9.51
CA LYS A 28 0.48 -0.65 -8.42
C LYS A 28 -0.53 -1.78 -8.72
N ARG A 29 -0.41 -2.39 -9.91
CA ARG A 29 -1.29 -3.48 -10.36
C ARG A 29 -0.62 -4.83 -10.21
N HIS A 30 -1.33 -5.78 -9.61
CA HIS A 30 -0.94 -7.19 -9.64
C HIS A 30 -1.38 -7.82 -10.96
N VAL A 31 -0.42 -8.20 -11.80
CA VAL A 31 -0.66 -8.85 -13.09
C VAL A 31 -0.04 -10.25 -13.05
N LYS A 32 -0.83 -11.25 -13.44
CA LYS A 32 -0.33 -12.64 -13.56
C LYS A 32 0.71 -12.70 -14.69
N LYS A 33 1.86 -13.36 -14.46
CA LYS A 33 2.96 -13.49 -15.45
C LYS A 33 2.48 -13.91 -16.84
N ARG A 34 1.54 -14.87 -16.93
CA ARG A 34 0.96 -15.35 -18.20
C ARG A 34 0.24 -14.25 -18.99
N ARG A 35 -0.47 -13.34 -18.30
CA ARG A 35 -1.17 -12.22 -18.94
C ARG A 35 -0.19 -11.16 -19.44
N LEU A 36 0.88 -10.93 -18.69
CA LEU A 36 1.94 -10.01 -19.09
C LEU A 36 2.67 -10.51 -20.33
N ILE A 37 3.07 -11.79 -20.34
CA ILE A 37 3.69 -12.44 -21.50
C ILE A 37 2.73 -12.42 -22.70
N GLY A 38 1.45 -12.75 -22.50
CA GLY A 38 0.45 -12.69 -23.57
C GLY A 38 0.27 -11.29 -24.14
N GLY A 39 0.24 -10.26 -23.28
CA GLY A 39 0.20 -8.86 -23.69
C GLY A 39 1.43 -8.43 -24.50
N ALA A 40 2.63 -8.80 -24.04
CA ALA A 40 3.88 -8.52 -24.75
C ALA A 40 3.97 -9.26 -26.09
N PHE A 41 3.44 -10.47 -26.17
CA PHE A 41 3.36 -11.23 -27.42
C PHE A 41 2.41 -10.55 -28.42
N ILE A 42 1.24 -10.07 -27.95
CA ILE A 42 0.33 -9.29 -28.77
C ILE A 42 1.03 -8.00 -29.22
N GLY A 43 1.68 -7.27 -28.32
CA GLY A 43 2.47 -6.07 -28.64
C GLY A 43 3.48 -6.33 -29.76
N SER A 44 4.36 -7.29 -29.56
CA SER A 44 5.45 -7.58 -30.49
C SER A 44 5.01 -8.15 -31.82
N SER A 45 3.81 -8.74 -31.89
CA SER A 45 3.21 -9.16 -33.17
C SER A 45 3.00 -7.99 -34.13
N ILE A 46 3.00 -6.75 -33.64
CA ILE A 46 2.96 -5.54 -34.48
C ILE A 46 4.09 -5.54 -35.51
N VAL A 47 5.31 -5.97 -35.13
CA VAL A 47 6.47 -6.05 -36.03
C VAL A 47 6.23 -7.05 -37.14
N LEU A 48 5.62 -8.21 -36.83
CA LEU A 48 5.31 -9.24 -37.82
C LEU A 48 4.24 -8.74 -38.81
N LEU A 49 3.22 -8.05 -38.30
CA LEU A 49 2.14 -7.50 -39.12
C LEU A 49 2.63 -6.46 -40.14
N MET A 50 3.72 -5.73 -39.87
CA MET A 50 4.33 -4.80 -40.83
C MET A 50 4.84 -5.49 -42.10
N PHE A 51 5.16 -6.78 -42.04
CA PHE A 51 5.58 -7.58 -43.21
C PHE A 51 4.41 -8.30 -43.90
N THR A 52 3.17 -7.96 -43.53
CA THR A 52 1.94 -8.53 -44.10
C THR A 52 1.11 -7.46 -44.82
N PRO A 53 0.10 -7.84 -45.62
CA PRO A 53 -0.82 -6.88 -46.24
C PRO A 53 -1.58 -5.98 -45.25
N PHE A 54 -1.56 -6.30 -43.95
CA PHE A 54 -2.19 -5.51 -42.90
C PHE A 54 -1.34 -4.31 -42.41
N SER A 55 -0.14 -4.09 -42.96
CA SER A 55 0.75 -2.97 -42.57
C SER A 55 0.05 -1.60 -42.55
N PRO A 56 -0.75 -1.20 -43.57
CA PRO A 56 -1.39 0.12 -43.59
C PRO A 56 -2.32 0.37 -42.40
N ILE A 57 -2.96 -0.68 -41.88
CA ILE A 57 -3.85 -0.58 -40.71
C ILE A 57 -3.02 -0.27 -39.46
N VAL A 58 -1.91 -0.97 -39.31
CA VAL A 58 -1.02 -0.89 -38.14
C VAL A 58 -0.18 0.39 -38.14
N GLU A 59 0.15 0.92 -39.32
CA GLU A 59 0.85 2.20 -39.46
C GLU A 59 -0.06 3.38 -39.15
N HIS A 60 -1.36 3.27 -39.43
CA HIS A 60 -2.34 4.33 -39.18
C HIS A 60 -2.48 4.62 -37.67
N PRO A 61 -2.51 5.90 -37.24
CA PRO A 61 -2.60 6.26 -35.81
C PRO A 61 -3.79 5.62 -35.09
N ALA A 62 -4.94 5.54 -35.75
CA ALA A 62 -6.13 4.88 -35.18
C ALA A 62 -5.94 3.36 -34.99
N GLY A 63 -5.20 2.70 -35.88
CA GLY A 63 -4.89 1.28 -35.73
C GLY A 63 -3.92 1.02 -34.57
N LYS A 64 -2.93 1.89 -34.38
CA LYS A 64 -2.04 1.84 -33.21
C LYS A 64 -2.80 2.02 -31.89
N LEU A 65 -3.78 2.93 -31.88
CA LEU A 65 -4.67 3.11 -30.72
C LEU A 65 -5.53 1.86 -30.47
N ALA A 66 -6.14 1.28 -31.51
CA ALA A 66 -6.90 0.05 -31.36
C ALA A 66 -6.02 -1.10 -30.84
N PHE A 67 -4.78 -1.20 -31.32
CA PHE A 67 -3.84 -2.22 -30.90
C PHE A 67 -3.40 -2.06 -29.44
N SER A 68 -3.14 -0.84 -29.00
CA SER A 68 -2.82 -0.57 -27.59
C SER A 68 -3.98 -0.90 -26.65
N VAL A 69 -5.22 -0.66 -27.08
CA VAL A 69 -6.43 -1.09 -26.37
C VAL A 69 -6.44 -2.61 -26.19
N VAL A 70 -6.16 -3.38 -27.24
CA VAL A 70 -6.10 -4.86 -27.16
C VAL A 70 -5.00 -5.32 -26.21
N ILE A 71 -3.79 -4.77 -26.29
CA ILE A 71 -2.67 -5.10 -25.40
C ILE A 71 -3.04 -4.86 -23.94
N VAL A 72 -3.62 -3.68 -23.63
CA VAL A 72 -4.01 -3.29 -22.27
C VAL A 72 -5.13 -4.19 -21.75
N MET A 73 -6.12 -4.53 -22.59
CA MET A 73 -7.19 -5.46 -22.21
C MET A 73 -6.65 -6.87 -21.93
N ALA A 74 -5.79 -7.40 -22.80
CA ALA A 74 -5.19 -8.72 -22.62
C ALA A 74 -4.37 -8.78 -21.32
N THR A 75 -3.60 -7.73 -21.04
CA THR A 75 -2.69 -7.67 -19.87
C THR A 75 -3.43 -7.41 -18.56
N PHE A 76 -4.21 -6.32 -18.48
CA PHE A 76 -4.80 -5.83 -17.23
C PHE A 76 -6.28 -6.21 -17.06
N GLY A 77 -6.98 -6.47 -18.16
CA GLY A 77 -8.39 -6.84 -18.17
C GLY A 77 -9.32 -5.65 -18.02
N PHE A 78 -10.60 -5.89 -18.27
CA PHE A 78 -11.63 -4.89 -18.07
C PHE A 78 -12.29 -5.10 -16.69
N LYS A 79 -12.39 -4.03 -15.90
CA LYS A 79 -13.09 -4.02 -14.61
C LYS A 79 -14.12 -2.89 -14.55
N ARG A 80 -13.66 -1.68 -14.88
CA ARG A 80 -14.46 -0.44 -14.97
C ARG A 80 -13.77 0.53 -15.94
N PHE A 81 -14.51 1.46 -16.53
CA PHE A 81 -13.96 2.45 -17.47
C PHE A 81 -12.77 3.23 -16.89
N ARG A 82 -12.89 3.74 -15.66
CA ARG A 82 -11.77 4.44 -15.00
C ARG A 82 -10.51 3.59 -14.87
N TYR A 83 -10.65 2.30 -14.57
CA TYR A 83 -9.52 1.37 -14.44
C TYR A 83 -8.85 1.15 -15.80
N PHE A 84 -9.66 0.96 -16.85
CA PHE A 84 -9.17 0.78 -18.21
C PHE A 84 -8.39 2.01 -18.71
N PHE A 85 -8.98 3.21 -18.62
CA PHE A 85 -8.32 4.44 -19.07
C PHE A 85 -7.05 4.76 -18.27
N GLN A 86 -7.02 4.48 -16.97
CA GLN A 86 -5.79 4.61 -16.17
C GLN A 86 -4.66 3.74 -16.73
N ASN A 87 -4.94 2.48 -17.05
CA ASN A 87 -3.95 1.57 -17.63
C ASN A 87 -3.52 2.03 -19.03
N LEU A 88 -4.47 2.46 -19.87
CA LEU A 88 -4.18 2.93 -21.22
C LEU A 88 -3.29 4.18 -21.21
N PHE A 89 -3.65 5.21 -20.43
CA PHE A 89 -2.85 6.43 -20.34
C PHE A 89 -1.48 6.18 -19.70
N SER A 90 -1.39 5.32 -18.68
CA SER A 90 -0.10 5.00 -18.06
C SER A 90 0.79 4.17 -18.99
N PHE A 91 0.21 3.33 -19.84
CA PHE A 91 0.95 2.61 -20.88
C PHE A 91 1.54 3.57 -21.92
N TYR A 92 0.76 4.54 -22.39
CA TYR A 92 1.28 5.59 -23.27
C TYR A 92 2.36 6.44 -22.59
N PHE A 93 2.14 6.82 -21.33
CA PHE A 93 3.14 7.55 -20.55
C PHE A 93 4.45 6.75 -20.43
N ALA A 94 4.38 5.47 -20.09
CA ALA A 94 5.54 4.57 -20.05
C ALA A 94 6.24 4.48 -21.41
N THR A 95 5.47 4.41 -22.49
CA THR A 95 5.99 4.36 -23.87
C THR A 95 6.73 5.63 -24.24
N PHE A 96 6.17 6.81 -23.95
CA PHE A 96 6.83 8.09 -24.20
C PHE A 96 8.06 8.29 -23.32
N LEU A 97 8.00 7.89 -22.04
CA LEU A 97 9.13 7.95 -21.13
C LEU A 97 10.30 7.09 -21.63
N MET A 98 10.00 5.86 -22.05
CA MET A 98 11.01 4.93 -22.57
C MET A 98 11.58 5.40 -23.92
N GLY A 99 10.71 5.76 -24.86
CA GLY A 99 11.13 6.27 -26.18
C GLY A 99 11.95 7.55 -26.07
N GLY A 100 11.51 8.50 -25.24
CA GLY A 100 12.25 9.72 -24.93
C GLY A 100 13.58 9.44 -24.23
N GLY A 101 13.62 8.46 -23.32
CA GLY A 101 14.84 8.02 -22.66
C GLY A 101 15.88 7.44 -23.63
N ILE A 102 15.44 6.60 -24.58
CA ILE A 102 16.31 6.04 -25.62
C ILE A 102 16.84 7.15 -26.52
N ILE A 103 15.97 8.06 -27.00
CA ILE A 103 16.36 9.20 -27.84
C ILE A 103 17.36 10.12 -27.11
N GLY A 104 17.10 10.42 -25.84
CA GLY A 104 17.98 11.23 -25.00
C GLY A 104 19.33 10.58 -24.79
N ALA A 105 19.36 9.27 -24.51
CA ALA A 105 20.61 8.52 -24.38
C ALA A 105 21.42 8.52 -25.69
N HIS A 106 20.76 8.34 -26.83
CA HIS A 106 21.39 8.45 -28.15
C HIS A 106 22.04 9.82 -28.38
N SER A 107 21.32 10.88 -28.03
CA SER A 107 21.78 12.26 -28.20
C SER A 107 22.97 12.60 -27.29
N LEU A 108 22.96 12.10 -26.04
CA LEU A 108 24.06 12.29 -25.09
C LEU A 108 25.31 11.50 -25.47
N LEU A 109 25.15 10.27 -25.99
CA LEU A 109 26.25 9.39 -26.34
C LEU A 109 26.82 9.64 -27.75
N GLN A 110 26.37 10.70 -28.44
CA GLN A 110 26.82 11.11 -29.78
C GLN A 110 26.87 9.96 -30.81
N SER A 111 25.96 8.99 -30.71
CA SER A 111 25.82 7.96 -31.73
C SER A 111 25.24 8.62 -32.98
N HIS A 112 25.92 8.54 -34.13
CA HIS A 112 25.47 9.11 -35.40
C HIS A 112 24.09 8.57 -35.81
N SER A 113 23.01 9.21 -35.36
CA SER A 113 21.64 8.93 -35.77
C SER A 113 21.24 9.94 -36.84
N VAL A 114 20.95 9.46 -38.05
CA VAL A 114 20.42 10.31 -39.12
C VAL A 114 18.89 10.32 -38.97
N VAL A 115 18.31 11.47 -38.63
CA VAL A 115 16.85 11.64 -38.66
C VAL A 115 16.44 11.88 -40.11
N ARG A 116 15.75 10.92 -40.72
CA ARG A 116 15.15 11.09 -42.06
C ARG A 116 13.64 10.90 -41.93
N ASN A 117 12.87 11.90 -42.36
CA ASN A 117 11.39 11.90 -42.31
C ASN A 117 10.79 11.64 -40.91
N GLY A 118 11.37 12.22 -39.86
CA GLY A 118 10.86 12.06 -38.49
C GLY A 118 11.12 10.67 -37.87
N VAL A 119 11.86 9.81 -38.56
CA VAL A 119 12.33 8.52 -38.04
C VAL A 119 13.84 8.62 -37.81
N MET A 120 14.26 8.36 -36.57
CA MET A 120 15.68 8.17 -36.27
C MET A 120 16.13 6.85 -36.89
N ILE A 121 16.98 6.94 -37.91
CA ILE A 121 17.68 5.80 -38.48
C ILE A 121 19.05 5.79 -37.81
N THR A 122 19.21 4.94 -36.80
CA THR A 122 20.52 4.55 -36.28
C THR A 122 21.19 3.59 -37.26
N ASN A 123 22.51 3.45 -37.22
CA ASN A 123 23.23 2.44 -38.00
C ASN A 123 22.81 1.04 -37.53
N GLN A 124 21.68 0.56 -38.05
CA GLN A 124 21.09 -0.73 -37.72
C GLN A 124 22.02 -1.84 -38.22
N THR A 125 22.81 -2.44 -37.33
CA THR A 125 23.65 -3.61 -37.63
C THR A 125 22.84 -4.89 -37.86
N GLY A 126 21.53 -4.78 -38.12
CA GLY A 126 20.61 -5.92 -38.30
C GLY A 126 20.18 -6.61 -37.00
N PHE A 127 20.86 -6.33 -35.87
CA PHE A 127 20.60 -6.93 -34.55
C PHE A 127 19.89 -5.99 -33.55
N GLY A 128 19.48 -4.81 -34.01
CA GLY A 128 19.00 -3.72 -33.14
C GLY A 128 20.13 -2.83 -32.62
N ASP A 129 19.77 -1.72 -32.01
CA ASP A 129 20.75 -0.74 -31.53
C ASP A 129 21.32 -1.13 -30.14
N PRO A 130 22.65 -1.01 -29.88
CA PRO A 130 23.25 -1.36 -28.60
C PRO A 130 22.64 -0.62 -27.39
N ILE A 131 22.19 0.62 -27.56
CA ILE A 131 21.56 1.41 -26.49
C ILE A 131 20.19 0.81 -26.14
N SER A 132 19.47 0.27 -27.13
CA SER A 132 18.21 -0.43 -26.89
C SER A 132 18.39 -1.68 -26.01
N TRP A 133 19.44 -2.46 -26.27
CA TRP A 133 19.78 -3.62 -25.43
C TRP A 133 20.19 -3.21 -24.01
N LEU A 134 20.95 -2.12 -23.86
CA LEU A 134 21.32 -1.58 -22.55
C LEU A 134 20.09 -1.21 -21.71
N PHE A 135 19.08 -0.56 -22.32
CA PHE A 135 17.83 -0.21 -21.63
C PHE A 135 17.07 -1.44 -21.14
N ILE A 136 17.07 -2.53 -21.90
CA ILE A 136 16.45 -3.80 -21.49
C ILE A 136 17.24 -4.42 -20.33
N VAL A 137 18.55 -4.58 -20.49
CA VAL A 137 19.43 -5.22 -19.50
C VAL A 137 19.45 -4.45 -18.18
N ALA A 138 19.36 -3.12 -18.21
CA ALA A 138 19.27 -2.29 -17.00
C ALA A 138 17.82 -2.18 -16.46
N GLY A 139 16.82 -2.12 -17.34
CA GLY A 139 15.43 -1.86 -16.99
C GLY A 139 14.78 -2.99 -16.20
N PHE A 140 15.01 -4.25 -16.58
CA PHE A 140 14.45 -5.40 -15.86
C PHE A 140 14.97 -5.51 -14.41
N PRO A 141 16.30 -5.47 -14.15
CA PRO A 141 16.83 -5.45 -12.78
C PRO A 141 16.38 -4.24 -11.96
N ALA A 142 16.34 -3.05 -12.57
CA ALA A 142 15.88 -1.85 -11.88
C ALA A 142 14.41 -2.01 -11.42
N LEU A 143 13.52 -2.42 -12.32
CA LEU A 143 12.12 -2.66 -11.97
C LEU A 143 11.97 -3.79 -10.95
N TRP A 144 12.75 -4.85 -11.04
CA TRP A 144 12.75 -5.92 -10.05
C TRP A 144 13.14 -5.40 -8.66
N PHE A 145 14.23 -4.65 -8.57
CA PHE A 145 14.74 -4.09 -7.33
C PHE A 145 13.76 -3.10 -6.69
N PHE A 146 13.21 -2.16 -7.48
CA PHE A 146 12.22 -1.19 -7.00
C PHE A 146 10.87 -1.83 -6.69
N SER A 147 10.46 -2.86 -7.43
CA SER A 147 9.22 -3.59 -7.13
C SER A 147 9.35 -4.40 -5.84
N LYS A 148 10.51 -5.02 -5.56
CA LYS A 148 10.72 -5.78 -4.33
C LYS A 148 10.70 -4.89 -3.09
N ARG A 149 11.49 -3.80 -3.08
CA ARG A 149 11.48 -2.82 -1.97
C ARG A 149 10.08 -2.28 -1.67
N ARG A 150 9.29 -2.03 -2.72
CA ARG A 150 7.91 -1.56 -2.57
C ARG A 150 6.96 -2.63 -2.02
N ILE A 151 7.16 -3.90 -2.38
CA ILE A 151 6.36 -5.00 -1.82
C ILE A 151 6.69 -5.17 -0.34
N ASP A 152 7.97 -5.11 0.04
CA ASP A 152 8.40 -5.17 1.45
C ASP A 152 7.76 -4.01 2.28
N ASP A 153 7.69 -2.79 1.72
CA ASP A 153 7.03 -1.63 2.34
C ASP A 153 5.49 -1.78 2.46
N ILE A 154 4.86 -2.60 1.60
CA ILE A 154 3.41 -2.87 1.58
C ILE A 154 3.05 -4.07 2.44
N GLU A 155 3.86 -5.13 2.46
CA GLU A 155 3.67 -6.29 3.35
C GLU A 155 3.74 -5.88 4.82
N THR A 156 4.65 -4.97 5.17
CA THR A 156 4.71 -4.37 6.50
C THR A 156 3.45 -3.53 6.85
N LYS A 157 2.65 -3.16 5.84
CA LYS A 157 1.39 -2.41 5.95
C LYS A 157 0.14 -3.24 5.64
N ASN A 158 0.23 -4.57 5.53
CA ASN A 158 -0.92 -5.43 5.23
C ASN A 158 -1.32 -6.33 6.40
N ILE A 159 -0.89 -6.00 7.62
CA ILE A 159 -1.44 -6.62 8.83
C ILE A 159 -2.96 -6.44 8.78
N GLN A 160 -3.69 -7.55 8.79
CA GLN A 160 -5.07 -7.67 8.38
C GLN A 160 -5.99 -6.71 9.18
N TYR A 161 -6.39 -5.60 8.56
CA TYR A 161 -7.00 -4.43 9.21
C TYR A 161 -8.51 -4.55 9.51
N GLU A 162 -9.07 -5.75 9.53
CA GLU A 162 -10.46 -6.02 9.94
C GLU A 162 -10.56 -7.34 10.73
N GLU A 163 -9.48 -7.76 11.37
CA GLU A 163 -9.54 -8.92 12.27
C GLU A 163 -9.93 -8.51 13.68
N ARG A 164 -10.93 -9.23 14.22
CA ARG A 164 -11.22 -9.24 15.65
C ARG A 164 -10.09 -10.01 16.33
N VAL A 165 -9.44 -9.37 17.28
CA VAL A 165 -8.32 -9.92 18.06
C VAL A 165 -8.70 -9.99 19.52
N SER A 166 -8.08 -10.90 20.26
CA SER A 166 -8.19 -10.90 21.71
C SER A 166 -7.05 -10.06 22.28
N VAL A 167 -7.36 -9.15 23.20
CA VAL A 167 -6.38 -8.28 23.84
C VAL A 167 -6.36 -8.56 25.33
N GLN A 168 -5.14 -8.65 25.86
CA GLN A 168 -4.87 -8.75 27.28
C GLN A 168 -4.14 -7.48 27.71
N ALA A 169 -4.69 -6.73 28.67
CA ALA A 169 -4.08 -5.54 29.23
C ALA A 169 -3.86 -5.71 30.74
N ASP A 170 -2.63 -5.54 31.18
CA ASP A 170 -2.26 -5.64 32.60
C ASP A 170 -2.21 -4.24 33.22
N LEU A 171 -2.97 -4.05 34.30
CA LEU A 171 -3.19 -2.80 35.01
C LEU A 171 -3.05 -3.04 36.52
N GLY A 172 -1.92 -2.61 37.10
CA GLY A 172 -1.71 -2.66 38.56
C GLY A 172 -1.71 -4.09 39.11
N GLY A 173 -1.26 -5.07 38.32
CA GLY A 173 -1.28 -6.49 38.67
C GLY A 173 -2.63 -7.19 38.48
N GLN A 174 -3.65 -6.49 37.93
CA GLN A 174 -4.88 -7.11 37.44
C GLN A 174 -4.83 -7.23 35.92
N THR A 175 -5.41 -8.28 35.38
CA THR A 175 -5.41 -8.56 33.93
C THR A 175 -6.81 -8.40 33.37
N LEU A 176 -6.94 -7.54 32.37
CA LEU A 176 -8.16 -7.32 31.60
C LEU A 176 -8.11 -8.12 30.29
N HIS A 177 -9.18 -8.85 29.98
CA HIS A 177 -9.37 -9.48 28.67
C HIS A 177 -10.52 -8.82 27.91
N VAL A 178 -10.24 -8.33 26.71
CA VAL A 178 -11.23 -7.69 25.83
C VAL A 178 -11.08 -8.13 24.38
N ARG A 179 -12.19 -8.06 23.63
CA ARG A 179 -12.18 -8.28 22.18
C ARG A 179 -11.93 -6.94 21.48
N GLY A 180 -10.83 -6.85 20.75
CA GLY A 180 -10.42 -5.67 20.02
C GLY A 180 -10.74 -5.78 18.53
N LEU A 181 -11.20 -4.69 17.92
CA LEU A 181 -11.22 -4.51 16.48
C LEU A 181 -9.98 -3.72 16.07
N ILE A 182 -9.16 -4.27 15.19
CA ILE A 182 -8.07 -3.50 14.58
C ILE A 182 -8.72 -2.49 13.62
N ASP A 183 -8.58 -1.19 13.89
CA ASP A 183 -9.17 -0.14 13.06
C ASP A 183 -8.08 0.66 12.33
N SER A 184 -8.01 0.49 11.01
CA SER A 184 -7.10 1.28 10.16
C SER A 184 -7.36 2.78 10.20
N GLY A 185 -8.57 3.20 10.57
CA GLY A 185 -8.97 4.60 10.76
C GLY A 185 -8.51 5.21 12.07
N ASN A 186 -8.13 4.41 13.07
CA ASN A 186 -7.65 4.92 14.34
C ASN A 186 -6.23 5.49 14.19
N GLN A 187 -6.14 6.83 14.18
CA GLN A 187 -4.89 7.59 14.09
C GLN A 187 -4.57 8.34 15.39
N LEU A 188 -5.11 7.89 16.53
CA LEU A 188 -4.90 8.54 17.82
C LEU A 188 -3.49 8.26 18.36
N TYR A 189 -2.78 9.36 18.65
CA TYR A 189 -1.47 9.35 19.29
C TYR A 189 -1.44 10.35 20.42
N ASP A 190 -0.70 10.03 21.47
CA ASP A 190 -0.23 11.04 22.43
C ASP A 190 0.60 12.10 21.67
N PRO A 191 0.21 13.38 21.67
CA PRO A 191 0.89 14.42 20.91
C PRO A 191 2.34 14.62 21.34
N LEU A 192 2.66 14.37 22.62
CA LEU A 192 3.99 14.55 23.22
C LEU A 192 4.88 13.34 22.95
N THR A 193 4.43 12.15 23.35
CA THR A 193 5.27 10.94 23.28
C THR A 193 5.16 10.18 21.96
N LYS A 194 4.18 10.53 21.11
CA LYS A 194 3.80 9.78 19.90
C LYS A 194 3.46 8.31 20.17
N THR A 195 3.02 8.01 21.40
CA THR A 195 2.54 6.69 21.80
C THR A 195 1.17 6.44 21.19
N PRO A 196 0.95 5.30 20.50
CA PRO A 196 -0.36 4.97 19.93
C PRO A 196 -1.40 4.72 21.04
N VAL A 197 -2.65 5.09 20.77
CA VAL A 197 -3.76 4.99 21.73
C VAL A 197 -4.79 3.98 21.23
N MET A 198 -5.00 2.90 21.99
CA MET A 198 -6.17 2.03 21.81
C MET A 198 -7.34 2.55 22.64
N ILE A 199 -8.57 2.26 22.26
CA ILE A 199 -9.77 2.71 22.98
C ILE A 199 -10.46 1.50 23.60
N ILE A 200 -10.87 1.56 24.86
CA ILE A 200 -11.67 0.54 25.54
C ILE A 200 -12.97 1.16 26.06
N TYR A 201 -14.06 0.41 25.99
CA TYR A 201 -15.33 0.80 26.58
C TYR A 201 -15.28 0.72 28.12
N ILE A 202 -15.68 1.80 28.80
CA ILE A 202 -15.55 1.97 30.25
C ILE A 202 -16.14 0.81 31.09
N ASP A 203 -17.24 0.17 30.65
CA ASP A 203 -17.86 -0.96 31.38
C ASP A 203 -16.90 -2.14 31.57
N LYS A 204 -15.93 -2.32 30.66
CA LYS A 204 -14.92 -3.38 30.80
C LYS A 204 -13.84 -3.06 31.84
N LEU A 205 -13.69 -1.79 32.20
CA LEU A 205 -12.70 -1.34 33.19
C LEU A 205 -13.27 -1.34 34.62
N GLU A 206 -14.60 -1.43 34.78
CA GLU A 206 -15.27 -1.40 36.10
C GLU A 206 -14.70 -2.41 37.12
N PRO A 207 -14.40 -3.67 36.77
CA PRO A 207 -13.82 -4.62 37.73
C PRO A 207 -12.45 -4.20 38.26
N ILE A 208 -11.71 -3.36 37.51
CA ILE A 208 -10.36 -2.92 37.83
C ILE A 208 -10.40 -1.57 38.55
N PHE A 209 -11.23 -0.65 38.08
CA PHE A 209 -11.30 0.71 38.61
C PHE A 209 -12.18 0.82 39.85
N GLY A 210 -13.20 -0.03 39.98
CA GLY A 210 -14.24 0.13 40.99
C GLY A 210 -15.46 0.86 40.43
N ALA A 211 -16.62 0.61 41.05
CA ALA A 211 -17.90 1.14 40.58
C ALA A 211 -18.00 2.67 40.73
N ALA A 212 -17.42 3.23 41.80
CA ALA A 212 -17.51 4.67 42.08
C ALA A 212 -16.73 5.50 41.04
N GLU A 213 -15.50 5.10 40.77
CA GLU A 213 -14.58 5.74 39.84
C GLU A 213 -15.05 5.59 38.39
N THR A 214 -15.59 4.41 38.06
CA THR A 214 -16.23 4.15 36.77
C THR A 214 -17.44 5.06 36.54
N MET A 215 -18.25 5.32 37.58
CA MET A 215 -19.36 6.26 37.46
C MET A 215 -18.90 7.71 37.26
N ILE A 216 -17.85 8.15 37.95
CA ILE A 216 -17.28 9.49 37.77
C ILE A 216 -16.82 9.66 36.32
N ILE A 217 -16.02 8.72 35.80
CA ILE A 217 -15.49 8.79 34.43
C ILE A 217 -16.62 8.74 33.38
N ARG A 218 -17.72 8.03 33.66
CA ARG A 218 -18.84 7.90 32.72
C ARG A 218 -19.67 9.17 32.61
N ASN A 219 -19.92 9.84 33.74
CA ASN A 219 -20.96 10.87 33.84
C ASN A 219 -20.41 12.30 33.76
N THR A 220 -19.10 12.46 33.77
CA THR A 220 -18.42 13.75 33.83
C THR A 220 -17.52 13.95 32.62
N ASP A 221 -17.24 15.20 32.23
CA ASP A 221 -16.24 15.50 31.20
C ASP A 221 -14.85 14.98 31.63
N PRO A 222 -13.99 14.48 30.71
CA PRO A 222 -12.66 13.98 31.05
C PRO A 222 -11.79 14.90 31.91
N LEU A 223 -11.92 16.23 31.76
CA LEU A 223 -11.14 17.18 32.54
C LEU A 223 -11.61 17.24 34.00
N GLU A 224 -12.93 17.34 34.19
CA GLU A 224 -13.57 17.33 35.51
C GLU A 224 -13.45 15.95 36.19
N ALA A 225 -13.49 14.86 35.41
CA ALA A 225 -13.34 13.50 35.94
C ALA A 225 -11.98 13.32 36.62
N ILE A 226 -10.90 13.88 36.08
CA ILE A 226 -9.58 13.85 36.74
C ILE A 226 -9.56 14.65 38.04
N GLU A 227 -10.27 15.78 38.11
CA GLU A 227 -10.32 16.60 39.32
C GLU A 227 -11.14 15.93 40.44
N GLN A 228 -12.14 15.13 40.07
CA GLN A 228 -13.00 14.41 41.01
C GLN A 228 -12.42 13.06 41.47
N LEU A 229 -11.51 12.47 40.71
CA LEU A 229 -10.77 11.30 41.14
C LEU A 229 -9.81 11.70 42.26
N ASP A 230 -9.94 11.07 43.42
CA ASP A 230 -9.13 11.36 44.60
C ASP A 230 -7.82 10.56 44.61
N ASP A 231 -6.92 10.91 45.54
CA ASP A 231 -5.66 10.19 45.75
C ASP A 231 -5.84 8.72 46.18
N SER A 232 -7.08 8.31 46.51
CA SER A 232 -7.39 6.92 46.83
C SER A 232 -7.46 6.05 45.57
N PHE A 233 -7.68 6.66 44.40
CA PHE A 233 -7.68 5.96 43.13
C PHE A 233 -6.26 5.49 42.74
N ARG A 234 -6.06 4.17 42.81
CA ARG A 234 -4.76 3.51 42.58
C ARG A 234 -4.08 3.83 41.25
N PHE A 235 -4.81 4.28 40.25
CA PHE A 235 -4.29 4.51 38.90
C PHE A 235 -4.15 6.00 38.54
N LEU A 236 -4.40 6.92 39.49
CA LEU A 236 -4.39 8.37 39.23
C LEU A 236 -3.06 8.85 38.61
N ASP A 237 -1.93 8.33 39.10
CA ASP A 237 -0.58 8.62 38.61
C ASP A 237 -0.31 8.13 37.17
N LYS A 238 -1.10 7.16 36.68
CA LYS A 238 -1.01 6.60 35.33
C LYS A 238 -2.02 7.22 34.35
N MET A 239 -2.90 8.09 34.83
CA MET A 239 -3.89 8.77 33.99
C MET A 239 -3.25 9.91 33.19
N ARG A 240 -3.76 10.13 31.97
CA ARG A 240 -3.31 11.15 31.02
C ARG A 240 -4.49 11.71 30.25
N LEU A 241 -4.49 13.01 30.03
CA LEU A 241 -5.40 13.65 29.09
C LEU A 241 -4.72 13.80 27.73
N ILE A 242 -5.35 13.24 26.70
CA ILE A 242 -4.88 13.37 25.32
C ILE A 242 -5.86 14.25 24.55
N PRO A 243 -5.43 15.41 24.02
CA PRO A 243 -6.28 16.19 23.15
C PRO A 243 -6.49 15.43 21.84
N TYR A 244 -7.74 15.29 21.41
CA TYR A 244 -8.09 14.65 20.15
C TYR A 244 -9.12 15.46 19.36
N ARG A 245 -9.18 15.19 18.05
CA ARG A 245 -10.13 15.83 17.12
C ARG A 245 -11.07 14.77 16.56
N GLY A 246 -12.28 14.71 17.09
CA GLY A 246 -13.38 13.98 16.49
C GLY A 246 -13.93 14.70 15.26
N VAL A 247 -14.55 13.96 14.34
CA VAL A 247 -15.27 14.56 13.20
C VAL A 247 -16.47 15.33 13.74
N GLY A 248 -16.45 16.66 13.63
CA GLY A 248 -17.57 17.53 13.99
C GLY A 248 -17.50 18.19 15.39
N GLN A 249 -16.46 17.94 16.19
CA GLN A 249 -16.28 18.56 17.51
C GLN A 249 -14.88 19.17 17.64
N GLN A 250 -14.79 20.40 18.16
CA GLN A 250 -13.51 21.09 18.40
C GLN A 250 -13.07 20.88 19.85
N ASN A 251 -11.76 20.66 20.05
CA ASN A 251 -11.06 20.61 21.34
C ASN A 251 -11.63 19.66 22.39
N GLN A 252 -11.60 18.36 22.13
CA GLN A 252 -11.94 17.35 23.13
C GLN A 252 -10.70 16.71 23.74
N PHE A 253 -10.83 16.31 24.99
CA PHE A 253 -9.86 15.47 25.67
C PHE A 253 -10.36 14.04 25.73
N LEU A 254 -9.43 13.09 25.63
CA LEU A 254 -9.66 11.68 25.89
C LEU A 254 -8.89 11.31 27.15
N LEU A 255 -9.61 10.84 28.16
CA LEU A 255 -8.99 10.30 29.36
C LEU A 255 -8.34 8.95 29.01
N CYS A 256 -7.06 8.83 29.29
CA CYS A 256 -6.27 7.65 28.97
C CYS A 256 -5.54 7.14 30.21
N ILE A 257 -5.38 5.83 30.31
CA ILE A 257 -4.54 5.18 31.32
C ILE A 257 -3.32 4.56 30.66
N LYS A 258 -2.16 4.66 31.29
CA LYS A 258 -0.96 3.94 30.88
C LYS A 258 -0.97 2.52 31.45
N PRO A 259 -1.07 1.47 30.61
CA PRO A 259 -0.99 0.09 31.07
C PRO A 259 0.44 -0.30 31.46
N ASP A 260 0.56 -1.35 32.26
CA ASP A 260 1.85 -1.96 32.58
C ASP A 260 2.36 -2.81 31.40
N HIS A 261 1.46 -3.58 30.79
CA HIS A 261 1.74 -4.38 29.61
C HIS A 261 0.45 -4.60 28.78
N VAL A 262 0.59 -4.70 27.47
CA VAL A 262 -0.52 -5.05 26.56
C VAL A 262 -0.06 -6.10 25.58
N THR A 263 -0.80 -7.21 25.51
CA THR A 263 -0.58 -8.29 24.55
C THR A 263 -1.77 -8.39 23.60
N ILE A 264 -1.48 -8.44 22.31
CA ILE A 264 -2.49 -8.65 21.27
C ILE A 264 -2.32 -10.06 20.72
N MET A 265 -3.39 -10.84 20.74
CA MET A 265 -3.43 -12.20 20.21
C MET A 265 -4.18 -12.18 18.87
N THR A 266 -3.42 -12.32 17.79
CA THR A 266 -3.95 -12.52 16.43
C THR A 266 -4.12 -14.02 16.18
N LYS A 267 -4.67 -14.40 15.01
CA LYS A 267 -4.78 -15.83 14.64
C LYS A 267 -3.42 -16.50 14.45
N GLU A 268 -2.40 -15.72 14.10
CA GLU A 268 -1.10 -16.23 13.67
C GLU A 268 -0.03 -16.06 14.77
N GLU A 269 -0.15 -15.02 15.61
CA GLU A 269 0.90 -14.65 16.55
C GLU A 269 0.38 -13.88 17.78
N MET A 270 1.18 -13.90 18.84
CA MET A 270 1.03 -13.01 20.00
C MET A 270 2.03 -11.88 19.89
N VAL A 271 1.56 -10.64 19.91
CA VAL A 271 2.38 -9.42 19.78
C VAL A 271 2.35 -8.64 21.10
N SER A 272 3.53 -8.28 21.61
CA SER A 272 3.65 -7.34 22.74
C SER A 272 3.63 -5.91 22.22
N ALA A 273 2.72 -5.09 22.76
CA ALA A 273 2.65 -3.67 22.44
C ALA A 273 3.47 -2.85 23.46
N ASP A 274 4.79 -2.75 23.22
CA ASP A 274 5.76 -2.06 24.11
C ASP A 274 5.40 -0.59 24.42
N LYS A 275 4.71 0.09 23.50
CA LYS A 275 4.27 1.49 23.64
C LYS A 275 2.79 1.59 23.34
N CYS A 276 1.98 1.71 24.39
CA CYS A 276 0.52 1.80 24.29
C CYS A 276 -0.03 2.73 25.38
N LEU A 277 -1.11 3.45 25.06
CA LEU A 277 -2.04 4.04 26.02
C LEU A 277 -3.44 3.50 25.76
N ILE A 278 -4.23 3.37 26.82
CA ILE A 278 -5.63 2.95 26.76
C ILE A 278 -6.51 4.17 26.98
N GLY A 279 -7.10 4.69 25.92
CA GLY A 279 -8.17 5.68 25.97
C GLY A 279 -9.48 5.07 26.43
N ILE A 280 -10.22 5.81 27.24
CA ILE A 280 -11.46 5.36 27.86
C ILE A 280 -12.64 5.99 27.12
N SER A 281 -13.48 5.16 26.50
CA SER A 281 -14.73 5.59 25.88
C SER A 281 -15.90 5.40 26.83
N THR A 282 -16.71 6.43 27.01
CA THR A 282 -17.98 6.36 27.77
C THR A 282 -19.14 5.85 26.92
N THR A 283 -18.97 5.79 25.60
CA THR A 283 -19.94 5.27 24.63
C THR A 283 -19.56 3.88 24.15
N LYS A 284 -20.57 3.05 23.88
CA LYS A 284 -20.37 1.71 23.31
C LYS A 284 -19.70 1.82 21.94
N LEU A 285 -18.66 1.01 21.73
CA LEU A 285 -17.87 1.01 20.50
C LEU A 285 -18.49 0.15 19.39
N SER A 286 -19.35 -0.81 19.75
CA SER A 286 -20.06 -1.69 18.82
C SER A 286 -21.56 -1.67 19.14
N ALA A 287 -22.40 -1.43 18.14
CA ALA A 287 -23.86 -1.47 18.28
C ALA A 287 -24.35 -2.88 18.68
N ASP A 288 -23.72 -3.91 18.12
CA ASP A 288 -24.08 -5.31 18.31
C ASP A 288 -23.24 -6.00 19.41
N GLY A 289 -22.33 -5.28 20.08
CA GLY A 289 -21.48 -5.80 21.16
C GLY A 289 -20.42 -6.81 20.73
N GLU A 290 -20.04 -6.78 19.45
CA GLU A 290 -19.08 -7.74 18.87
C GLU A 290 -17.63 -7.47 19.31
N PHE A 291 -17.31 -6.22 19.63
CA PHE A 291 -16.00 -5.82 20.13
C PHE A 291 -16.16 -4.76 21.23
N ASP A 292 -15.20 -4.75 22.13
CA ASP A 292 -15.17 -3.94 23.34
C ASP A 292 -14.00 -2.93 23.34
N ALA A 293 -13.11 -3.04 22.33
CA ALA A 293 -11.95 -2.17 22.15
C ALA A 293 -11.67 -1.87 20.67
N ILE A 294 -11.08 -0.71 20.39
CA ILE A 294 -10.54 -0.31 19.09
C ILE A 294 -9.02 -0.24 19.18
N ILE A 295 -8.33 -1.05 18.39
CA ILE A 295 -6.88 -1.22 18.46
C ILE A 295 -6.20 -0.34 17.42
N HIS A 296 -5.19 0.41 17.86
CA HIS A 296 -4.40 1.23 16.96
C HIS A 296 -3.46 0.34 16.11
N PRO A 297 -3.47 0.44 14.76
CA PRO A 297 -2.66 -0.35 13.82
C PRO A 297 -1.20 -0.55 14.20
N LYS A 298 -0.53 0.54 14.61
CA LYS A 298 0.89 0.54 14.98
C LYS A 298 1.23 -0.34 16.19
N MET A 299 0.25 -0.72 17.01
CA MET A 299 0.48 -1.64 18.13
C MET A 299 0.79 -3.07 17.69
N LEU A 300 0.43 -3.42 16.44
CA LEU A 300 0.74 -4.72 15.84
C LEU A 300 2.16 -4.81 15.31
N SER A 301 2.87 -3.68 15.16
CA SER A 301 4.28 -3.66 14.77
C SER A 301 5.24 -3.93 15.94
N GLY A 302 4.71 -4.41 17.06
CA GLY A 302 5.48 -4.78 18.25
C GLY A 302 6.29 -6.06 18.05
N LYS A 303 7.00 -6.50 19.10
CA LYS A 303 7.75 -7.76 19.04
C LYS A 303 6.79 -8.95 19.08
N ALA A 304 6.92 -9.86 18.12
CA ALA A 304 6.28 -11.17 18.18
C ALA A 304 6.84 -11.95 19.38
N ILE A 305 5.97 -12.31 20.32
CA ILE A 305 6.31 -13.07 21.54
C ILE A 305 6.24 -14.57 21.25
N LYS A 306 5.30 -15.01 20.39
CA LYS A 306 5.07 -16.42 20.08
C LYS A 306 4.27 -16.58 18.78
N HIS A 307 4.68 -17.50 17.91
CA HIS A 307 3.84 -17.97 16.79
C HIS A 307 2.80 -18.95 17.34
N VAL A 308 1.52 -18.73 17.03
CA VAL A 308 0.45 -19.67 17.36
C VAL A 308 0.50 -20.77 16.29
N SER A 309 0.75 -22.01 16.72
CA SER A 309 0.82 -23.20 15.87
C SER A 309 -0.56 -23.70 15.47
#